data_AF-A0A5S3PUL9-F1
#
_entry.id   AF-A0A5S3PUL9-F1
#
_cell.length_a   1.000
_cell.length_b   1.000
_cell.length_c   1.000
_cell.angle_alpha   90.00
_cell.angle_beta   90.00
_cell.angle_gamma   90.00
#
_symmetry.space_group_name_H-M   'P 1'
#
loop_
_entity.id
_entity.type
_entity.pdbx_description
1 polymer ?
#
loop_
_entity_poly.entity_id
_entity_poly.type
_entity_poly.pdbx_seq_one_letter_code
_entity_poly.pdbx_strand_id
1 'polypeptide(L)'
;MGSIKHNLNFSEKDSNIKGFQEVVFSVADMNRWIDFFQRNCGWKLISTEKSSGALKNIWSLDDSVEWEEAILHNDRDHEGFVRLIQFKNVEQRQIRSATNVWDTGGIFDVNMRTPDMDSWYRELQDEGWNGVSEPKRYVFGQYDVSEVLMKGPDGIVIAFMQRFNPPLVDFDHMKKTSRIFNSSVIVSDMEASHDFYINKLGFKMFFQTPGLDRASGHNVIGIPPSVNHEITVPIDIVRPDIDNFGSIEYLKTNELKGRDCAEFAKPPNLGILMYRFPVRDAGAYATELKSKGVQLNSEVQMATVAPYGNLKIFSVLSPDGVWIEFIELIN
;
A
#
# COMPACT_ATOMS: atom_id res chain seq x y z
N MET A 1 -7.62 -28.29 0.41
CA MET A 1 -6.99 -27.04 -0.05
C MET A 1 -5.57 -27.04 0.50
N GLY A 2 -4.54 -26.84 -0.34
CA GLY A 2 -3.17 -26.73 0.16
C GLY A 2 -3.03 -25.46 1.01
N SER A 3 -2.18 -25.49 2.05
CA SER A 3 -1.92 -24.29 2.84
C SER A 3 -1.37 -23.19 1.92
N ILE A 4 -1.92 -21.99 2.03
CA ILE A 4 -1.39 -20.84 1.31
C ILE A 4 0.04 -20.55 1.78
N LYS A 5 0.94 -20.24 0.85
CA LYS A 5 2.27 -19.76 1.19
C LYS A 5 2.22 -18.27 1.49
N HIS A 6 2.80 -17.87 2.61
CA HIS A 6 2.80 -16.51 3.12
C HIS A 6 4.18 -16.19 3.75
N ASN A 7 4.53 -14.92 3.91
CA ASN A 7 5.83 -14.48 4.43
C ASN A 7 5.89 -14.34 5.97
N LEU A 8 4.82 -14.72 6.69
CA LEU A 8 4.71 -14.60 8.16
C LEU A 8 5.67 -15.46 9.00
N ASN A 9 6.30 -16.48 8.42
CA ASN A 9 7.28 -17.30 9.13
C ASN A 9 8.67 -16.66 9.07
N PHE A 10 9.42 -16.70 10.17
CA PHE A 10 10.77 -16.13 10.26
C PHE A 10 11.86 -17.21 10.40
N SER A 11 12.91 -17.11 9.59
CA SER A 11 14.17 -17.84 9.74
C SER A 11 15.15 -17.06 10.64
N GLU A 12 16.26 -17.67 11.07
CA GLU A 12 17.32 -16.96 11.84
C GLU A 12 18.00 -15.84 11.04
N LYS A 13 17.98 -15.91 9.71
CA LYS A 13 18.64 -14.91 8.84
C LYS A 13 17.77 -13.70 8.53
N ASP A 14 16.47 -13.81 8.81
CA ASP A 14 15.51 -12.76 8.46
C ASP A 14 15.66 -11.58 9.41
N SER A 15 15.44 -10.37 8.89
CA SER A 15 15.23 -9.17 9.71
C SER A 15 14.06 -9.37 10.68
N ASN A 16 13.97 -8.55 11.73
CA ASN A 16 12.86 -8.63 12.70
C ASN A 16 11.50 -8.18 12.14
N ILE A 17 11.53 -7.56 10.96
CA ILE A 17 10.39 -7.11 10.18
C ILE A 17 10.64 -7.48 8.71
N LYS A 18 9.56 -7.82 7.98
CA LYS A 18 9.61 -8.13 6.54
C LYS A 18 8.75 -7.16 5.74
N GLY A 19 8.80 -7.27 4.41
CA GLY A 19 7.83 -6.64 3.51
C GLY A 19 6.39 -6.92 3.91
N PHE A 20 5.46 -5.99 3.61
CA PHE A 20 4.05 -6.22 3.96
C PHE A 20 3.54 -7.53 3.36
N GLN A 21 2.88 -8.32 4.20
CA GLN A 21 2.20 -9.54 3.78
C GLN A 21 1.03 -9.17 2.86
N GLU A 22 0.28 -8.14 3.24
CA GLU A 22 -0.90 -7.69 2.53
C GLU A 22 -1.15 -6.19 2.73
N VAL A 23 -1.85 -5.61 1.76
CA VAL A 23 -2.47 -4.28 1.86
C VAL A 23 -3.98 -4.49 1.97
N VAL A 24 -4.64 -3.73 2.85
CA VAL A 24 -6.07 -3.85 3.09
C VAL A 24 -6.81 -2.73 2.38
N PHE A 25 -7.78 -3.09 1.53
CA PHE A 25 -8.66 -2.17 0.83
C PHE A 25 -10.05 -2.22 1.44
N SER A 26 -10.62 -1.07 1.80
CA SER A 26 -12.06 -0.96 2.04
C SER A 26 -12.77 -0.62 0.75
N VAL A 27 -13.76 -1.43 0.39
CA VAL A 27 -14.42 -1.39 -0.91
C VAL A 27 -15.93 -1.39 -0.76
N ALA A 28 -16.63 -0.70 -1.65
CA ALA A 28 -18.09 -0.66 -1.64
C ALA A 28 -18.69 -1.92 -2.29
N ASP A 29 -18.00 -2.49 -3.28
CA ASP A 29 -18.39 -3.70 -3.99
C ASP A 29 -17.20 -4.66 -4.12
N MET A 30 -17.17 -5.68 -3.26
CA MET A 30 -16.12 -6.68 -3.23
C MET A 30 -16.04 -7.50 -4.52
N ASN A 31 -17.17 -7.83 -5.15
CA ASN A 31 -17.18 -8.65 -6.35
C ASN A 31 -16.53 -7.91 -7.52
N ARG A 32 -16.76 -6.60 -7.62
CA ARG A 32 -16.11 -5.74 -8.63
C ARG A 32 -14.58 -5.77 -8.49
N TRP A 33 -14.07 -5.72 -7.26
CA TRP A 33 -12.63 -5.77 -7.01
C TRP A 33 -12.04 -7.17 -7.21
N ILE A 34 -12.76 -8.23 -6.80
CA ILE A 34 -12.36 -9.61 -7.10
C ILE A 34 -12.23 -9.78 -8.63
N ASP A 35 -13.23 -9.33 -9.39
CA ASP A 35 -13.23 -9.42 -10.85
C ASP A 35 -12.04 -8.67 -11.46
N PHE A 36 -11.78 -7.42 -11.04
CA PHE A 36 -10.62 -6.64 -11.46
C PHE A 36 -9.30 -7.41 -11.24
N PHE A 37 -9.07 -7.92 -10.02
CA PHE A 37 -7.83 -8.63 -9.72
C PHE A 37 -7.73 -9.96 -10.52
N GLN A 38 -8.83 -10.66 -10.75
CA GLN A 38 -8.79 -11.91 -11.51
C GLN A 38 -8.61 -11.68 -13.01
N ARG A 39 -9.40 -10.79 -13.63
CA ARG A 39 -9.39 -10.53 -15.08
C ARG A 39 -8.24 -9.63 -15.53
N ASN A 40 -8.01 -8.53 -14.84
CA ASN A 40 -7.07 -7.48 -15.27
C ASN A 40 -5.68 -7.70 -14.67
N CYS A 41 -5.60 -8.24 -13.45
CA CYS A 41 -4.33 -8.51 -12.80
C CYS A 41 -3.85 -9.97 -12.97
N GLY A 42 -4.76 -10.91 -13.26
CA GLY A 42 -4.46 -12.34 -13.41
C GLY A 42 -4.26 -13.07 -12.07
N TRP A 43 -4.72 -12.47 -10.98
CA TRP A 43 -4.57 -12.98 -9.61
C TRP A 43 -5.56 -14.09 -9.28
N LYS A 44 -5.36 -14.77 -8.15
CA LYS A 44 -6.22 -15.82 -7.63
C LYS A 44 -6.90 -15.38 -6.35
N LEU A 45 -8.19 -15.73 -6.22
CA LEU A 45 -8.92 -15.64 -4.97
C LEU A 45 -8.50 -16.80 -4.07
N ILE A 46 -8.15 -16.50 -2.82
CA ILE A 46 -7.67 -17.46 -1.84
C ILE A 46 -8.82 -17.93 -0.96
N SER A 47 -9.53 -16.97 -0.38
CA SER A 47 -10.64 -17.21 0.53
C SER A 47 -11.59 -16.02 0.49
N THR A 48 -12.84 -16.31 0.86
CA THR A 48 -13.89 -15.34 1.13
C THR A 48 -14.51 -15.72 2.46
N GLU A 49 -14.51 -14.81 3.42
CA GLU A 49 -15.00 -15.09 4.77
C GLU A 49 -15.97 -13.99 5.20
N LYS A 50 -16.90 -14.36 6.07
CA LYS A 50 -17.64 -13.37 6.87
C LYS A 50 -16.82 -13.04 8.11
N SER A 51 -16.89 -11.78 8.54
CA SER A 51 -16.17 -11.31 9.73
C SER A 51 -16.35 -12.24 10.93
N SER A 52 -15.23 -12.60 11.55
CA SER A 52 -15.18 -13.28 12.86
C SER A 52 -15.33 -12.30 14.04
N GLY A 53 -15.41 -11.00 13.77
CA GLY A 53 -15.36 -9.94 14.79
C GLY A 53 -13.99 -9.71 15.43
N ALA A 54 -13.00 -10.57 15.15
CA ALA A 54 -11.69 -10.56 15.82
C ALA A 54 -10.89 -9.26 15.65
N LEU A 55 -11.21 -8.46 14.62
CA LEU A 55 -10.53 -7.20 14.33
C LEU A 55 -11.29 -5.96 14.81
N LYS A 56 -12.48 -6.09 15.41
CA LYS A 56 -13.32 -4.93 15.83
C LYS A 56 -12.57 -3.99 16.77
N ASN A 57 -11.94 -4.56 17.79
CA ASN A 57 -11.20 -3.79 18.80
C ASN A 57 -9.98 -3.09 18.19
N ILE A 58 -9.27 -3.76 17.28
CA ILE A 58 -8.09 -3.20 16.60
C ILE A 58 -8.54 -1.99 15.76
N TRP A 59 -9.63 -2.14 15.01
CA TRP A 59 -10.15 -1.12 14.11
C TRP A 59 -11.06 -0.09 14.78
N SER A 60 -11.25 -0.17 16.10
CA SER A 60 -12.16 0.70 16.87
C SER A 60 -13.55 0.80 16.25
N LEU A 61 -14.09 -0.33 15.78
CA LEU A 61 -15.42 -0.39 15.16
C LEU A 61 -16.51 -0.66 16.20
N ASP A 62 -17.67 -0.04 16.00
CA ASP A 62 -18.86 -0.35 16.78
C ASP A 62 -19.30 -1.81 16.62
N ASP A 63 -19.91 -2.37 17.66
CA ASP A 63 -20.39 -3.76 17.68
C ASP A 63 -21.43 -4.06 16.61
N SER A 64 -22.15 -3.05 16.12
CA SER A 64 -23.14 -3.20 15.05
C SER A 64 -22.52 -3.34 13.64
N VAL A 65 -21.24 -2.97 13.49
CA VAL A 65 -20.55 -3.06 12.21
C VAL A 65 -20.24 -4.52 11.88
N GLU A 66 -20.62 -4.92 10.69
CA GLU A 66 -20.27 -6.21 10.11
C GLU A 66 -19.40 -5.99 8.87
N TRP A 67 -18.66 -6.99 8.46
CA TRP A 67 -17.97 -6.96 7.17
C TRP A 67 -17.82 -8.35 6.57
N GLU A 68 -17.61 -8.36 5.27
CA GLU A 68 -17.09 -9.51 4.55
C GLU A 68 -15.64 -9.22 4.17
N GLU A 69 -14.85 -10.27 4.01
CA GLU A 69 -13.48 -10.17 3.53
C GLU A 69 -13.18 -11.16 2.41
N ALA A 70 -12.31 -10.74 1.49
CA ALA A 70 -11.74 -11.59 0.45
C ALA A 70 -10.24 -11.33 0.33
N ILE A 71 -9.47 -12.36 0.01
CA ILE A 71 -8.01 -12.22 -0.12
C ILE A 71 -7.60 -12.72 -1.48
N LEU A 72 -6.83 -11.89 -2.18
CA LEU A 72 -6.30 -12.18 -3.50
C LEU A 72 -4.79 -12.12 -3.48
N HIS A 73 -4.18 -12.96 -4.30
CA HIS A 73 -2.74 -12.94 -4.52
C HIS A 73 -2.37 -13.20 -5.97
N ASN A 74 -1.21 -12.69 -6.36
CA ASN A 74 -0.56 -13.15 -7.57
C ASN A 74 -0.03 -14.58 -7.37
N ASP A 75 -0.20 -15.43 -8.36
CA ASP A 75 0.17 -16.85 -8.26
C ASP A 75 1.65 -17.02 -7.91
N ARG A 76 2.00 -17.95 -7.02
CA ARG A 76 3.37 -18.21 -6.53
C ARG A 76 4.03 -17.10 -5.69
N ASP A 77 3.45 -15.91 -5.60
CA ASP A 77 3.92 -14.89 -4.66
C ASP A 77 3.49 -15.25 -3.22
N HIS A 78 4.33 -14.91 -2.25
CA HIS A 78 4.11 -15.19 -0.82
C HIS A 78 3.80 -13.93 0.01
N GLU A 79 3.80 -12.76 -0.60
CA GLU A 79 3.59 -11.46 0.04
C GLU A 79 2.99 -10.47 -0.95
N GLY A 80 2.67 -9.25 -0.49
CA GLY A 80 2.04 -8.23 -1.33
C GLY A 80 0.62 -8.61 -1.77
N PHE A 81 -0.11 -9.33 -0.92
CA PHE A 81 -1.49 -9.72 -1.17
C PHE A 81 -2.42 -8.51 -1.02
N VAL A 82 -3.67 -8.67 -1.48
CA VAL A 82 -4.73 -7.70 -1.24
C VAL A 82 -5.83 -8.35 -0.44
N ARG A 83 -6.16 -7.75 0.70
CA ARG A 83 -7.37 -8.07 1.46
C ARG A 83 -8.42 -7.01 1.18
N LEU A 84 -9.54 -7.44 0.60
CA LEU A 84 -10.72 -6.62 0.41
C LEU A 84 -11.60 -6.73 1.65
N ILE A 85 -12.08 -5.59 2.15
CA ILE A 85 -13.04 -5.50 3.25
C ILE A 85 -14.26 -4.71 2.75
N GLN A 86 -15.44 -5.32 2.83
CA GLN A 86 -16.70 -4.63 2.56
C GLN A 86 -17.49 -4.51 3.85
N PHE A 87 -17.51 -3.31 4.43
CA PHE A 87 -18.26 -3.03 5.64
C PHE A 87 -19.77 -2.96 5.38
N LYS A 88 -20.55 -3.25 6.41
CA LYS A 88 -22.02 -3.22 6.42
C LYS A 88 -22.49 -2.51 7.69
N ASN A 89 -23.70 -1.99 7.63
CA ASN A 89 -24.37 -1.29 8.74
C ASN A 89 -23.59 -0.06 9.26
N VAL A 90 -22.82 0.60 8.39
CA VAL A 90 -22.04 1.78 8.75
C VAL A 90 -21.96 2.75 7.58
N GLU A 91 -21.96 4.05 7.87
CA GLU A 91 -21.68 5.06 6.86
C GLU A 91 -20.19 5.04 6.50
N GLN A 92 -19.89 5.17 5.21
CA GLN A 92 -18.52 5.20 4.71
C GLN A 92 -18.31 6.43 3.83
N ARG A 93 -17.10 6.99 3.89
CA ARG A 93 -16.63 8.03 2.98
C ARG A 93 -15.39 7.55 2.24
N GLN A 94 -15.13 8.06 1.04
CA GLN A 94 -13.84 7.82 0.39
C GLN A 94 -12.74 8.60 1.11
N ILE A 95 -11.68 7.91 1.52
CA ILE A 95 -10.53 8.50 2.23
C ILE A 95 -9.95 9.66 1.43
N ARG A 96 -9.71 9.44 0.13
CA ARG A 96 -9.08 10.39 -0.79
C ARG A 96 -10.04 10.88 -1.88
N SER A 97 -11.20 11.41 -1.44
CA SER A 97 -12.21 11.94 -2.36
C SER A 97 -11.76 13.24 -3.03
N ALA A 98 -11.83 13.29 -4.37
CA ALA A 98 -11.45 14.44 -5.19
C ALA A 98 -10.03 14.98 -4.96
N THR A 99 -9.07 14.12 -4.57
CA THR A 99 -7.71 14.55 -4.23
C THR A 99 -6.77 14.65 -5.42
N ASN A 100 -5.72 15.46 -5.26
CA ASN A 100 -4.54 15.60 -6.09
C ASN A 100 -3.30 15.02 -5.39
N VAL A 101 -2.16 15.02 -6.08
CA VAL A 101 -0.89 14.49 -5.56
C VAL A 101 -0.21 15.38 -4.50
N TRP A 102 -0.78 16.56 -4.22
CA TRP A 102 -0.32 17.47 -3.17
C TRP A 102 -1.27 17.51 -1.95
N ASP A 103 -2.32 16.69 -1.95
CA ASP A 103 -3.16 16.47 -0.77
C ASP A 103 -2.48 15.43 0.13
N THR A 104 -2.23 15.74 1.39
CA THR A 104 -1.52 14.86 2.34
C THR A 104 -2.47 13.85 2.98
N GLY A 105 -1.93 12.93 3.77
CA GLY A 105 -2.71 12.09 4.68
C GLY A 105 -3.20 10.76 4.10
N GLY A 106 -3.02 9.67 4.84
CA GLY A 106 -3.37 8.32 4.39
C GLY A 106 -2.55 7.83 3.19
N ILE A 107 -2.87 6.63 2.73
CA ILE A 107 -2.13 5.98 1.62
C ILE A 107 -2.60 6.57 0.30
N PHE A 108 -1.66 6.99 -0.55
CA PHE A 108 -1.98 7.60 -1.84
C PHE A 108 -2.24 6.55 -2.92
N ASP A 109 -1.27 5.66 -3.14
CA ASP A 109 -1.36 4.58 -4.12
C ASP A 109 -0.55 3.35 -3.70
N VAL A 110 -0.80 2.23 -4.36
CA VAL A 110 0.05 1.04 -4.32
C VAL A 110 0.60 0.72 -5.71
N ASN A 111 1.78 0.13 -5.78
CA ASN A 111 2.47 -0.07 -7.05
C ASN A 111 2.52 -1.54 -7.45
N MET A 112 2.22 -1.80 -8.72
CA MET A 112 2.29 -3.10 -9.38
C MET A 112 3.09 -3.00 -10.67
N ARG A 113 3.69 -4.11 -11.10
CA ARG A 113 4.36 -4.20 -12.40
C ARG A 113 3.39 -4.69 -13.47
N THR A 114 3.59 -4.23 -14.70
CA THR A 114 2.93 -4.77 -15.91
C THR A 114 3.97 -5.02 -17.00
N PRO A 115 3.88 -6.11 -17.78
CA PRO A 115 4.81 -6.37 -18.88
C PRO A 115 4.50 -5.53 -20.13
N ASP A 116 3.27 -5.02 -20.26
CA ASP A 116 2.78 -4.26 -21.41
C ASP A 116 1.89 -3.11 -20.91
N MET A 117 2.47 -1.91 -20.81
CA MET A 117 1.76 -0.73 -20.32
C MET A 117 0.64 -0.29 -21.27
N ASP A 118 0.89 -0.29 -22.57
CA ASP A 118 -0.01 0.32 -23.55
C ASP A 118 -1.30 -0.48 -23.70
N SER A 119 -1.21 -1.81 -23.79
CA SER A 119 -2.40 -2.67 -23.86
C SER A 119 -3.18 -2.61 -22.57
N TRP A 120 -2.48 -2.71 -21.44
CA TRP A 120 -3.10 -2.76 -20.12
C TRP A 120 -3.79 -1.43 -19.76
N TYR A 121 -3.17 -0.29 -20.10
CA TYR A 121 -3.75 1.04 -19.89
C TYR A 121 -5.08 1.21 -20.65
N ARG A 122 -5.14 0.76 -21.91
CA ARG A 122 -6.38 0.82 -22.71
C ARG A 122 -7.47 -0.11 -22.15
N GLU A 123 -7.11 -1.33 -21.77
CA GLU A 123 -8.07 -2.27 -21.13
C GLU A 123 -8.76 -1.62 -19.91
N LEU A 124 -8.00 -0.89 -19.10
CA LEU A 124 -8.54 -0.19 -17.94
C LEU A 124 -9.38 1.04 -18.28
N GLN A 125 -8.99 1.81 -19.29
CA GLN A 125 -9.79 2.94 -19.77
C GLN A 125 -11.17 2.48 -20.27
N ASP A 126 -11.23 1.36 -21.00
CA ASP A 126 -12.49 0.77 -21.47
C ASP A 126 -13.40 0.32 -20.32
N GLU A 127 -12.83 0.04 -19.14
CA GLU A 127 -13.54 -0.30 -17.90
C GLU A 127 -13.84 0.91 -17.00
N GLY A 128 -13.56 2.13 -17.49
CA GLY A 128 -13.87 3.39 -16.83
C GLY A 128 -12.85 3.85 -15.79
N TRP A 129 -11.67 3.25 -15.73
CA TRP A 129 -10.56 3.78 -14.94
C TRP A 129 -9.95 5.00 -15.63
N ASN A 130 -9.42 5.92 -14.83
CA ASN A 130 -8.82 7.15 -15.35
C ASN A 130 -7.43 7.36 -14.73
N GLY A 131 -6.46 7.69 -15.58
CA GLY A 131 -5.13 8.06 -15.13
C GLY A 131 -5.11 9.50 -14.58
N VAL A 132 -4.24 9.77 -13.60
CA VAL A 132 -3.89 11.16 -13.24
C VAL A 132 -3.00 11.82 -14.31
N SER A 133 -2.38 10.99 -15.14
CA SER A 133 -1.65 11.34 -16.37
C SER A 133 -1.75 10.19 -17.37
N GLU A 134 -1.24 10.41 -18.59
CA GLU A 134 -0.90 9.34 -19.52
C GLU A 134 0.34 8.56 -19.03
N PRO A 135 0.56 7.31 -19.50
CA PRO A 135 1.80 6.59 -19.24
C PRO A 135 3.02 7.40 -19.68
N LYS A 136 4.00 7.50 -18.78
CA LYS A 136 5.22 8.27 -19.01
C LYS A 136 6.44 7.40 -18.83
N ARG A 137 7.28 7.33 -19.88
CA ARG A 137 8.60 6.70 -19.82
C ARG A 137 9.67 7.67 -19.30
N TYR A 138 10.51 7.20 -18.40
CA TYR A 138 11.59 7.97 -17.79
C TYR A 138 12.67 7.03 -17.20
N VAL A 139 13.81 7.63 -16.80
CA VAL A 139 14.87 6.90 -16.10
C VAL A 139 14.76 7.17 -14.60
N PHE A 140 14.61 6.10 -13.83
CA PHE A 140 14.57 6.10 -12.38
C PHE A 140 15.81 5.40 -11.82
N GLY A 141 16.82 6.17 -11.40
CA GLY A 141 18.13 5.62 -11.02
C GLY A 141 18.76 4.84 -12.18
N GLN A 142 18.94 3.53 -12.00
CA GLN A 142 19.46 2.63 -13.05
C GLN A 142 18.36 2.02 -13.94
N TYR A 143 17.09 2.31 -13.66
CA TYR A 143 15.95 1.67 -14.31
C TYR A 143 15.37 2.56 -15.41
N ASP A 144 15.13 1.99 -16.58
CA ASP A 144 14.30 2.57 -17.64
C ASP A 144 12.88 2.00 -17.51
N VAL A 145 11.93 2.85 -17.20
CA VAL A 145 10.57 2.47 -16.81
C VAL A 145 9.53 3.36 -17.48
N SER A 146 8.33 2.83 -17.68
CA SER A 146 7.12 3.62 -17.91
C SER A 146 6.16 3.45 -16.75
N GLU A 147 5.47 4.51 -16.36
CA GLU A 147 4.56 4.50 -15.22
C GLU A 147 3.29 5.31 -15.48
N VAL A 148 2.20 4.88 -14.86
CA VAL A 148 0.92 5.58 -14.81
C VAL A 148 0.22 5.30 -13.49
N LEU A 149 -0.43 6.31 -12.90
CA LEU A 149 -1.26 6.16 -11.71
C LEU A 149 -2.73 6.12 -12.13
N MET A 150 -3.37 4.97 -11.94
CA MET A 150 -4.75 4.72 -12.35
C MET A 150 -5.68 4.82 -11.16
N LYS A 151 -6.68 5.70 -11.26
CA LYS A 151 -7.75 5.83 -10.28
C LYS A 151 -8.93 4.94 -10.66
N GLY A 152 -9.26 4.04 -9.75
CA GLY A 152 -10.35 3.09 -9.89
C GLY A 152 -11.57 3.41 -9.02
N PRO A 153 -12.44 2.41 -8.81
CA PRO A 153 -13.55 2.49 -7.86
C PRO A 153 -13.08 2.86 -6.45
N ASP A 154 -14.00 3.33 -5.60
CA ASP A 154 -13.73 3.62 -4.18
C ASP A 154 -12.61 4.65 -3.91
N GLY A 155 -12.12 5.34 -4.94
CA GLY A 155 -11.04 6.30 -4.85
C GLY A 155 -9.64 5.66 -4.73
N ILE A 156 -9.53 4.34 -4.93
CA ILE A 156 -8.26 3.61 -4.86
C ILE A 156 -7.41 3.95 -6.09
N VAL A 157 -6.14 4.31 -5.86
CA VAL A 157 -5.16 4.55 -6.90
C VAL A 157 -4.15 3.41 -6.91
N ILE A 158 -3.85 2.89 -8.09
CA ILE A 158 -2.82 1.89 -8.28
C ILE A 158 -1.84 2.43 -9.34
N ALA A 159 -0.57 2.54 -8.97
CA ALA A 159 0.52 2.83 -9.88
C ALA A 159 0.92 1.55 -10.63
N PHE A 160 0.94 1.61 -11.95
CA PHE A 160 1.45 0.53 -12.78
C PHE A 160 2.76 0.94 -13.38
N MET A 161 3.76 0.07 -13.29
CA MET A 161 5.09 0.31 -13.82
C MET A 161 5.54 -0.82 -14.75
N GLN A 162 5.87 -0.48 -15.99
CA GLN A 162 6.56 -1.36 -16.92
C GLN A 162 8.06 -1.07 -16.85
N ARG A 163 8.87 -2.12 -16.76
CA ARG A 163 10.33 -2.00 -16.70
C ARG A 163 10.96 -2.52 -17.98
N PHE A 164 11.67 -1.65 -18.69
CA PHE A 164 12.35 -1.96 -19.94
C PHE A 164 13.79 -2.40 -19.70
N ASN A 165 14.51 -1.75 -18.78
CA ASN A 165 15.91 -2.09 -18.50
C ASN A 165 16.35 -1.74 -17.06
N PRO A 166 17.25 -2.54 -16.44
CA PRO A 166 17.46 -3.95 -16.73
C PRO A 166 16.14 -4.74 -16.61
N PRO A 167 15.97 -5.85 -17.34
CA PRO A 167 14.73 -6.63 -17.29
C PRO A 167 14.40 -7.09 -15.86
N LEU A 168 13.12 -7.34 -15.61
CA LEU A 168 12.68 -7.98 -14.37
C LEU A 168 13.25 -9.40 -14.31
N VAL A 169 13.76 -9.78 -13.14
CA VAL A 169 14.30 -11.13 -12.85
C VAL A 169 13.33 -11.79 -11.88
N ASP A 170 12.99 -13.06 -12.12
CA ASP A 170 12.05 -13.86 -11.30
C ASP A 170 10.59 -13.37 -11.32
N PHE A 171 10.13 -12.81 -12.44
CA PHE A 171 8.73 -12.42 -12.66
C PHE A 171 8.01 -13.27 -13.71
N ASP A 172 8.58 -14.41 -14.12
CA ASP A 172 8.04 -15.26 -15.20
C ASP A 172 6.68 -15.89 -14.86
N HIS A 173 6.31 -15.94 -13.56
CA HIS A 173 4.99 -16.40 -13.11
C HIS A 173 3.89 -15.35 -13.26
N MET A 174 4.26 -14.09 -13.49
CA MET A 174 3.33 -12.99 -13.66
C MET A 174 2.47 -13.21 -14.90
N LYS A 175 1.14 -13.36 -14.71
CA LYS A 175 0.21 -13.50 -15.84
C LYS A 175 -0.06 -12.17 -16.54
N LYS A 176 -0.44 -11.15 -15.77
CA LYS A 176 -0.70 -9.80 -16.27
C LYS A 176 -0.02 -8.73 -15.42
N THR A 177 -0.06 -8.88 -14.10
CA THR A 177 0.58 -7.92 -13.17
C THR A 177 1.25 -8.63 -12.00
N SER A 178 2.26 -8.00 -11.41
CA SER A 178 2.97 -8.56 -10.23
C SER A 178 2.10 -8.51 -8.97
N ARG A 179 2.59 -9.03 -7.84
CA ARG A 179 2.14 -8.59 -6.50
C ARG A 179 2.30 -7.07 -6.33
N ILE A 180 1.64 -6.51 -5.32
CA ILE A 180 1.97 -5.17 -4.83
C ILE A 180 3.36 -5.23 -4.21
N PHE A 181 4.25 -4.31 -4.60
CA PHE A 181 5.64 -4.30 -4.11
C PHE A 181 6.04 -3.00 -3.40
N ASN A 182 5.39 -1.88 -3.71
CA ASN A 182 5.64 -0.56 -3.13
C ASN A 182 4.29 0.13 -2.87
N SER A 183 4.31 1.19 -2.08
CA SER A 183 3.17 2.07 -1.87
C SER A 183 3.63 3.49 -1.58
N SER A 184 2.89 4.47 -2.08
CA SER A 184 3.23 5.89 -1.93
C SER A 184 2.36 6.59 -0.88
N VAL A 185 2.95 7.54 -0.17
CA VAL A 185 2.28 8.44 0.79
C VAL A 185 2.67 9.88 0.48
N ILE A 186 1.68 10.77 0.39
CA ILE A 186 1.93 12.21 0.29
C ILE A 186 2.02 12.78 1.69
N VAL A 187 3.21 13.28 2.06
CA VAL A 187 3.53 13.67 3.42
C VAL A 187 3.60 15.18 3.58
N SER A 188 3.17 15.65 4.73
CA SER A 188 3.24 17.05 5.13
C SER A 188 4.67 17.48 5.52
N ASP A 189 5.47 16.53 6.03
CA ASP A 189 6.81 16.78 6.56
C ASP A 189 7.74 15.58 6.30
N MET A 190 8.71 15.76 5.40
CA MET A 190 9.70 14.74 5.04
C MET A 190 10.56 14.31 6.23
N GLU A 191 10.92 15.22 7.13
CA GLU A 191 11.79 14.91 8.27
C GLU A 191 11.03 14.07 9.31
N ALA A 192 9.77 14.42 9.57
CA ALA A 192 8.91 13.65 10.46
C ALA A 192 8.67 12.23 9.92
N SER A 193 8.40 12.09 8.62
CA SER A 193 8.25 10.77 7.98
C SER A 193 9.55 9.97 8.01
N HIS A 194 10.68 10.60 7.74
CA HIS A 194 11.99 9.96 7.81
C HIS A 194 12.30 9.43 9.21
N ASP A 195 12.11 10.25 10.24
CA ASP A 195 12.29 9.84 11.63
C ASP A 195 11.36 8.67 12.00
N PHE A 196 10.09 8.75 11.59
CA PHE A 196 9.13 7.69 11.84
C PHE A 196 9.52 6.36 11.18
N TYR A 197 9.72 6.33 9.86
CA TYR A 197 9.98 5.07 9.17
C TYR A 197 11.37 4.50 9.49
N ILE A 198 12.42 5.34 9.53
CA ILE A 198 13.80 4.87 9.67
C ILE A 198 14.20 4.74 11.13
N ASN A 199 14.10 5.82 11.91
CA ASN A 199 14.62 5.81 13.28
C ASN A 199 13.71 5.03 14.22
N LYS A 200 12.38 5.18 14.06
CA LYS A 200 11.39 4.54 14.93
C LYS A 200 11.05 3.13 14.48
N LEU A 201 10.52 2.95 13.26
CA LEU A 201 10.16 1.62 12.74
C LEU A 201 11.36 0.77 12.33
N GLY A 202 12.53 1.37 12.08
CA GLY A 202 13.75 0.63 11.78
C GLY A 202 13.95 0.28 10.30
N PHE A 203 13.13 0.84 9.40
CA PHE A 203 13.25 0.64 7.95
C PHE A 203 14.59 1.23 7.46
N LYS A 204 15.01 0.82 6.27
CA LYS A 204 16.27 1.24 5.66
C LYS A 204 16.01 2.09 4.42
N MET A 205 16.80 3.15 4.26
CA MET A 205 16.79 3.96 3.05
C MET A 205 17.15 3.09 1.84
N PHE A 206 16.36 3.21 0.79
CA PHE A 206 16.58 2.52 -0.49
C PHE A 206 16.88 3.51 -1.60
N PHE A 207 16.14 4.62 -1.68
CA PHE A 207 16.34 5.67 -2.66
C PHE A 207 15.96 7.02 -2.06
N GLN A 208 16.68 8.07 -2.45
CA GLN A 208 16.38 9.44 -2.06
C GLN A 208 16.71 10.38 -3.22
N THR A 209 15.86 11.37 -3.43
CA THR A 209 16.10 12.48 -4.35
C THR A 209 15.54 13.78 -3.78
N PRO A 210 16.25 14.91 -3.93
CA PRO A 210 15.74 16.21 -3.52
C PRO A 210 14.67 16.76 -4.48
N GLY A 211 14.56 16.20 -5.69
CA GLY A 211 13.49 16.54 -6.65
C GLY A 211 13.50 17.96 -7.20
N LEU A 212 14.69 18.57 -7.33
CA LEU A 212 14.88 19.99 -7.67
C LEU A 212 14.77 20.30 -9.17
N ASP A 213 15.15 19.38 -10.05
CA ASP A 213 15.32 19.66 -11.49
C ASP A 213 14.25 18.98 -12.36
N ARG A 214 12.98 19.33 -12.15
CA ARG A 214 11.87 18.77 -12.92
C ARG A 214 11.76 19.43 -14.30
N ALA A 215 11.63 18.62 -15.35
CA ALA A 215 11.39 19.13 -16.70
C ALA A 215 9.97 19.72 -16.84
N SER A 216 9.82 20.74 -17.68
CA SER A 216 8.49 21.25 -18.05
C SER A 216 7.68 20.17 -18.78
N GLY A 217 6.34 20.25 -18.69
CA GLY A 217 5.44 19.32 -19.37
C GLY A 217 4.81 18.26 -18.46
N HIS A 218 4.22 17.25 -19.10
CA HIS A 218 3.52 16.15 -18.41
C HIS A 218 4.46 15.30 -17.56
N ASN A 219 3.95 14.83 -16.42
CA ASN A 219 4.65 14.02 -15.44
C ASN A 219 3.71 12.94 -14.87
N VAL A 220 4.32 11.90 -14.30
CA VAL A 220 3.64 10.70 -13.77
C VAL A 220 2.62 11.02 -12.68
N ILE A 221 2.92 12.02 -11.85
CA ILE A 221 2.12 12.35 -10.66
C ILE A 221 1.00 13.37 -10.95
N GLY A 222 0.82 13.78 -12.21
CA GLY A 222 -0.30 14.62 -12.61
C GLY A 222 -0.20 16.10 -12.20
N ILE A 223 1.00 16.61 -11.87
CA ILE A 223 1.18 18.06 -11.67
C ILE A 223 0.92 18.79 -13.01
N PRO A 224 0.20 19.94 -13.05
CA PRO A 224 -0.10 20.61 -14.30
C PRO A 224 1.17 20.94 -15.11
N PRO A 225 1.18 20.67 -16.44
CA PRO A 225 2.37 20.82 -17.28
C PRO A 225 3.01 22.22 -17.24
N SER A 226 2.19 23.26 -17.06
CA SER A 226 2.61 24.65 -17.03
C SER A 226 3.46 24.99 -15.81
N VAL A 227 3.28 24.29 -14.69
CA VAL A 227 3.98 24.58 -13.42
C VAL A 227 4.94 23.48 -12.99
N ASN A 228 4.96 22.31 -13.65
CA ASN A 228 5.74 21.14 -13.19
C ASN A 228 7.24 21.41 -12.95
N HIS A 229 7.83 22.34 -13.72
CA HIS A 229 9.23 22.72 -13.60
C HIS A 229 9.53 23.68 -12.44
N GLU A 230 8.49 24.24 -11.82
CA GLU A 230 8.56 25.17 -10.69
C GLU A 230 8.31 24.45 -9.35
N ILE A 231 7.96 23.16 -9.38
CA ILE A 231 7.62 22.39 -8.19
C ILE A 231 8.81 21.51 -7.77
N THR A 232 9.21 21.62 -6.53
CA THR A 232 10.17 20.72 -5.88
C THR A 232 9.41 19.54 -5.27
N VAL A 233 9.82 18.32 -5.63
CA VAL A 233 9.20 17.08 -5.14
C VAL A 233 10.26 16.15 -4.55
N PRO A 234 10.70 16.35 -3.30
CA PRO A 234 11.57 15.39 -2.63
C PRO A 234 10.85 14.05 -2.47
N ILE A 235 11.59 12.95 -2.66
CA ILE A 235 11.09 11.59 -2.57
C ILE A 235 12.11 10.76 -1.80
N ASP A 236 11.64 10.04 -0.79
CA ASP A 236 12.38 9.00 -0.08
C ASP A 236 11.64 7.67 -0.25
N ILE A 237 12.37 6.61 -0.57
CA ILE A 237 11.87 5.24 -0.58
C ILE A 237 12.60 4.47 0.50
N VAL A 238 11.84 3.87 1.41
CA VAL A 238 12.35 3.07 2.52
C VAL A 238 11.79 1.66 2.46
N ARG A 239 12.55 0.69 2.99
CA ARG A 239 12.19 -0.73 2.97
C ARG A 239 12.35 -1.39 4.34
N PRO A 240 11.44 -2.29 4.74
CA PRO A 240 11.54 -2.98 6.03
C PRO A 240 12.67 -4.01 6.05
N ASP A 241 12.98 -4.63 4.91
CA ASP A 241 14.01 -5.65 4.76
C ASP A 241 14.90 -5.37 3.53
N ILE A 242 15.82 -6.28 3.21
CA ILE A 242 16.77 -6.14 2.10
C ILE A 242 16.09 -6.09 0.72
N ASP A 243 14.90 -6.65 0.59
CA ASP A 243 14.14 -6.67 -0.65
C ASP A 243 13.28 -5.41 -0.80
N ASN A 244 12.94 -5.07 -2.05
CA ASN A 244 12.01 -3.98 -2.36
C ASN A 244 10.56 -4.47 -2.37
N PHE A 245 10.24 -5.49 -1.58
CA PHE A 245 8.88 -5.96 -1.39
C PHE A 245 8.37 -5.36 -0.09
N GLY A 246 7.31 -4.58 -0.18
CA GLY A 246 6.79 -3.86 0.97
C GLY A 246 7.47 -2.52 1.24
N SER A 247 8.12 -1.91 0.25
CA SER A 247 8.68 -0.57 0.43
C SER A 247 7.59 0.49 0.54
N ILE A 248 7.95 1.59 1.18
CA ILE A 248 7.12 2.78 1.32
C ILE A 248 7.88 3.94 0.67
N GLU A 249 7.27 4.52 -0.34
CA GLU A 249 7.65 5.79 -0.93
C GLU A 249 6.89 6.91 -0.23
N TYR A 250 7.60 7.92 0.26
CA TYR A 250 6.96 9.15 0.72
C TYR A 250 7.54 10.35 0.02
N LEU A 251 6.65 11.25 -0.38
CA LEU A 251 6.98 12.44 -1.12
C LEU A 251 6.18 13.64 -0.66
N LYS A 252 6.73 14.82 -0.89
CA LYS A 252 6.10 16.10 -0.59
C LYS A 252 6.15 16.98 -1.82
N THR A 253 5.12 17.80 -2.03
CA THR A 253 5.14 18.89 -3.02
C THR A 253 5.33 20.20 -2.26
N ASN A 254 6.48 20.88 -2.42
CA ASN A 254 6.80 22.00 -1.54
C ASN A 254 5.98 23.27 -1.85
N GLU A 255 5.69 23.50 -3.12
CA GLU A 255 5.05 24.72 -3.62
C GLU A 255 3.53 24.57 -3.77
N LEU A 256 3.02 23.33 -3.71
CA LEU A 256 1.59 23.03 -3.78
C LEU A 256 1.05 22.65 -2.41
N LYS A 257 -0.11 23.19 -2.06
CA LYS A 257 -0.81 22.90 -0.81
C LYS A 257 -2.16 22.31 -1.11
N GLY A 258 -2.49 21.27 -0.34
CA GLY A 258 -3.73 20.53 -0.47
C GLY A 258 -4.48 20.40 0.84
N ARG A 259 -5.48 19.54 0.81
CA ARG A 259 -6.23 19.04 1.96
C ARG A 259 -5.42 17.95 2.65
N ASP A 260 -5.65 17.81 3.95
CA ASP A 260 -5.21 16.67 4.72
C ASP A 260 -6.33 15.62 4.78
N CYS A 261 -6.01 14.40 4.36
CA CYS A 261 -6.94 13.27 4.33
C CYS A 261 -6.79 12.34 5.54
N ALA A 262 -5.86 12.61 6.47
CA ALA A 262 -5.52 11.74 7.60
C ALA A 262 -6.74 11.43 8.49
N GLU A 263 -7.65 12.39 8.69
CA GLU A 263 -8.88 12.19 9.49
C GLU A 263 -9.74 11.03 8.95
N PHE A 264 -9.77 10.86 7.62
CA PHE A 264 -10.56 9.82 6.97
C PHE A 264 -9.79 8.52 6.79
N ALA A 265 -8.46 8.50 6.93
CA ALA A 265 -7.58 7.35 6.69
C ALA A 265 -7.66 6.27 7.79
N LYS A 266 -8.88 5.79 8.06
CA LYS A 266 -9.20 4.81 9.09
C LYS A 266 -10.43 4.00 8.69
N PRO A 267 -10.58 2.75 9.19
CA PRO A 267 -11.83 2.02 9.06
C PRO A 267 -13.02 2.83 9.62
N PRO A 268 -14.21 2.73 9.01
CA PRO A 268 -14.58 1.89 7.87
C PRO A 268 -14.52 2.62 6.52
N ASN A 269 -13.77 3.71 6.37
CA ASN A 269 -13.79 4.51 5.14
C ASN A 269 -13.21 3.78 3.92
N LEU A 270 -13.78 4.08 2.73
CA LEU A 270 -13.45 3.47 1.45
C LEU A 270 -12.09 3.95 0.92
N GLY A 271 -11.27 3.02 0.42
CA GLY A 271 -9.94 3.31 -0.11
C GLY A 271 -8.89 2.31 0.39
N ILE A 272 -7.62 2.70 0.27
CA ILE A 272 -6.49 1.92 0.81
C ILE A 272 -6.39 2.24 2.31
N LEU A 273 -6.65 1.25 3.16
CA LEU A 273 -6.77 1.45 4.60
C LEU A 273 -5.43 1.38 5.33
N MET A 274 -4.69 0.30 5.11
CA MET A 274 -3.55 -0.05 5.94
C MET A 274 -2.61 -1.07 5.29
N TYR A 275 -1.40 -1.11 5.82
CA TYR A 275 -0.43 -2.18 5.55
C TYR A 275 -0.38 -3.17 6.70
N ARG A 276 -0.09 -4.44 6.40
CA ARG A 276 0.21 -5.48 7.40
C ARG A 276 1.62 -6.00 7.23
N PHE A 277 2.51 -5.58 8.13
CA PHE A 277 3.91 -6.00 8.14
C PHE A 277 4.11 -7.20 9.08
N PRO A 278 4.72 -8.31 8.61
CA PRO A 278 5.13 -9.38 9.49
C PRO A 278 6.25 -8.90 10.41
N VAL A 279 6.16 -9.27 11.68
CA VAL A 279 7.21 -9.07 12.68
C VAL A 279 7.50 -10.38 13.42
N ARG A 280 8.77 -10.56 13.82
CA ARG A 280 9.22 -11.78 14.49
C ARG A 280 8.55 -11.98 15.86
N ASP A 281 8.40 -10.89 16.61
CA ASP A 281 7.75 -10.85 17.92
C ASP A 281 7.02 -9.51 18.05
N ALA A 282 5.69 -9.56 18.01
CA ALA A 282 4.85 -8.38 18.06
C ALA A 282 4.93 -7.66 19.41
N GLY A 283 5.10 -8.40 20.51
CA GLY A 283 5.19 -7.82 21.86
C GLY A 283 6.50 -7.08 22.09
N ALA A 284 7.62 -7.71 21.69
CA ALA A 284 8.94 -7.09 21.76
C ALA A 284 9.02 -5.86 20.85
N TYR A 285 8.52 -5.97 19.60
CA TYR A 285 8.56 -4.87 18.66
C TYR A 285 7.66 -3.70 19.12
N ALA A 286 6.45 -3.95 19.62
CA ALA A 286 5.61 -2.91 20.21
C ALA A 286 6.27 -2.19 21.39
N THR A 287 7.03 -2.92 22.21
CA THR A 287 7.80 -2.34 23.33
C THR A 287 8.96 -1.47 22.84
N GLU A 288 9.67 -1.92 21.80
CA GLU A 288 10.72 -1.15 21.13
C GLU A 288 10.15 0.14 20.52
N LEU A 289 9.03 0.08 19.82
CA LEU A 289 8.40 1.26 19.25
C LEU A 289 8.01 2.28 20.33
N LYS A 290 7.42 1.82 21.45
CA LYS A 290 7.09 2.67 22.60
C LYS A 290 8.33 3.33 23.21
N SER A 291 9.46 2.62 23.33
CA SER A 291 10.70 3.20 23.88
C SER A 291 11.31 4.27 22.96
N LYS A 292 10.98 4.24 21.67
CA LYS A 292 11.33 5.27 20.68
C LYS A 292 10.25 6.37 20.53
N GLY A 293 9.28 6.41 21.43
CA GLY A 293 8.25 7.44 21.48
C GLY A 293 7.11 7.26 20.46
N VAL A 294 6.94 6.06 19.88
CA VAL A 294 5.77 5.76 19.05
C VAL A 294 4.59 5.42 19.95
N GLN A 295 3.46 6.10 19.74
CA GLN A 295 2.20 5.72 20.36
C GLN A 295 1.56 4.57 19.58
N LEU A 296 1.13 3.53 20.30
CA LEU A 296 0.33 2.47 19.71
C LEU A 296 -1.10 2.99 19.45
N ASN A 297 -1.60 2.72 18.25
CA ASN A 297 -2.99 2.98 17.87
C ASN A 297 -3.91 1.86 18.38
N SER A 298 -3.38 0.63 18.51
CA SER A 298 -4.02 -0.46 19.25
C SER A 298 -2.96 -1.26 20.00
N GLU A 299 -3.29 -1.78 21.17
CA GLU A 299 -2.39 -2.64 21.94
C GLU A 299 -2.25 -4.02 21.30
N VAL A 300 -1.17 -4.71 21.65
CA VAL A 300 -0.91 -6.10 21.21
C VAL A 300 -2.01 -7.01 21.73
N GLN A 301 -2.70 -7.67 20.80
CA GLN A 301 -3.77 -8.61 21.11
C GLN A 301 -3.76 -9.80 20.15
N MET A 302 -4.45 -10.87 20.55
CA MET A 302 -4.66 -12.05 19.71
C MET A 302 -5.87 -11.84 18.80
N ALA A 303 -5.73 -12.18 17.53
CA ALA A 303 -6.84 -12.23 16.58
C ALA A 303 -6.71 -13.44 15.66
N THR A 304 -7.82 -14.10 15.35
CA THR A 304 -7.85 -15.12 14.30
C THR A 304 -8.16 -14.45 12.97
N VAL A 305 -7.20 -14.49 12.05
CA VAL A 305 -7.28 -13.85 10.72
C VAL A 305 -7.12 -14.93 9.65
N ALA A 306 -8.17 -15.15 8.86
CA ALA A 306 -8.10 -16.12 7.77
C ALA A 306 -7.20 -15.60 6.62
N PRO A 307 -6.52 -16.49 5.88
CA PRO A 307 -6.37 -17.92 6.12
C PRO A 307 -5.20 -18.24 7.07
N TYR A 308 -4.56 -17.21 7.66
CA TYR A 308 -3.32 -17.35 8.41
C TYR A 308 -3.50 -18.08 9.75
N GLY A 309 -4.67 -17.96 10.38
CA GLY A 309 -4.94 -18.53 11.69
C GLY A 309 -4.75 -17.50 12.80
N ASN A 310 -4.17 -17.91 13.92
CA ASN A 310 -4.01 -17.03 15.09
C ASN A 310 -2.79 -16.14 14.93
N LEU A 311 -2.99 -14.84 15.08
CA LEU A 311 -1.94 -13.83 15.03
C LEU A 311 -1.91 -13.05 16.35
N LYS A 312 -0.72 -12.63 16.78
CA LYS A 312 -0.62 -11.40 17.58
C LYS A 312 -0.57 -10.22 16.63
N ILE A 313 -1.33 -9.19 16.94
CA ILE A 313 -1.51 -8.03 16.08
C ILE A 313 -1.62 -6.76 16.92
N PHE A 314 -1.03 -5.68 16.43
CA PHE A 314 -1.19 -4.33 16.94
C PHE A 314 -1.02 -3.32 15.81
N SER A 315 -1.34 -2.06 16.06
CA SER A 315 -1.23 -1.01 15.05
C SER A 315 -0.59 0.27 15.58
N VAL A 316 -0.03 1.06 14.68
CA VAL A 316 0.44 2.44 14.89
C VAL A 316 -0.09 3.34 13.78
N LEU A 317 0.00 4.66 13.97
CA LEU A 317 -0.23 5.65 12.92
C LEU A 317 1.09 6.32 12.54
N SER A 318 1.31 6.54 11.24
CA SER A 318 2.35 7.46 10.77
C SER A 318 1.99 8.92 11.09
N PRO A 319 2.94 9.87 10.94
CA PRO A 319 2.65 11.29 11.11
C PRO A 319 1.49 11.79 10.24
N ASP A 320 1.33 11.24 9.04
CA ASP A 320 0.25 11.58 8.10
C ASP A 320 -0.95 10.62 8.21
N GLY A 321 -1.12 9.97 9.38
CA GLY A 321 -2.29 9.15 9.69
C GLY A 321 -2.38 7.83 8.91
N VAL A 322 -1.28 7.34 8.32
CA VAL A 322 -1.28 6.02 7.68
C VAL A 322 -1.37 4.95 8.76
N TRP A 323 -2.37 4.09 8.65
CA TRP A 323 -2.55 2.96 9.55
C TRP A 323 -1.61 1.81 9.19
N ILE A 324 -0.78 1.40 10.14
CA ILE A 324 0.20 0.34 9.95
C ILE A 324 -0.03 -0.74 11.01
N GLU A 325 -0.35 -1.95 10.57
CA GLU A 325 -0.49 -3.11 11.43
C GLU A 325 0.77 -3.98 11.38
N PHE A 326 1.17 -4.50 12.54
CA PHE A 326 2.25 -5.46 12.66
C PHE A 326 1.69 -6.78 13.15
N ILE A 327 2.06 -7.87 12.48
CA ILE A 327 1.49 -9.21 12.71
C ILE A 327 2.58 -10.26 12.96
N GLU A 328 2.37 -11.08 13.98
CA GLU A 328 3.19 -12.25 14.31
C GLU A 328 2.30 -13.49 14.22
N LEU A 329 2.71 -14.50 13.44
CA LEU A 329 2.00 -15.77 13.35
C LEU A 329 2.24 -16.60 14.61
N ILE A 330 1.15 -17.07 15.23
CA ILE A 330 1.18 -17.95 16.40
C ILE A 330 0.83 -19.35 15.93
N ASN A 331 1.84 -20.22 15.93
CA ASN A 331 1.71 -21.63 15.57
C ASN A 331 1.12 -22.47 16.70
#